data_AF-A0A969THY7-F1
#
_entry.id   AF-A0A969THY7-F1
#
_cell.length_a   1.000
_cell.length_b   1.000
_cell.length_c   1.000
_cell.angle_alpha   90.00
_cell.angle_beta   90.00
_cell.angle_gamma   90.00
#
_symmetry.space_group_name_H-M   'P 1'
#
loop_
_entity.id
_entity.type
_entity.pdbx_description
1 polymer ?
#
loop_
_entity_poly.entity_id
_entity_poly.type
_entity_poly.pdbx_seq_one_letter_code
_entity_poly.pdbx_strand_id
1 'polypeptide(L)'
;MNALSAITQWLRTWGLRVLGLVLLLFLLLRFDLGQMFQVMGSANPLLLFCSFMLIIPLIYTKTVRWQGILQAQSIHFATTPALLAYFGSLFIGFLTPGRLGEFVKAVHVSQDCQVPSAHAFSSVLADRLFDLYLLLLVGSAALLSLTLGGTAFVALGLSLVLLTLPMAIFLHPVSFAWCQQIGLRLGHLGGKLFAADGWLVQM
;
A
#
# COMPACT_ATOMS: atom_id res chain seq x y z
N MET A 1 -6.19 9.07 -38.72
CA MET A 1 -5.63 9.31 -37.36
C MET A 1 -4.65 10.45 -37.47
N ASN A 2 -4.97 11.60 -36.86
CA ASN A 2 -4.34 12.88 -37.22
C ASN A 2 -3.02 13.10 -36.46
N ALA A 3 -1.95 13.45 -37.16
CA ALA A 3 -0.60 13.65 -36.60
C ALA A 3 -0.56 14.63 -35.40
N LEU A 4 -1.48 15.60 -35.36
CA LEU A 4 -1.59 16.60 -34.29
C LEU A 4 -2.03 16.00 -32.93
N SER A 5 -2.84 14.93 -32.92
CA SER A 5 -3.22 14.25 -31.67
C SER A 5 -2.11 13.36 -31.11
N ALA A 6 -1.24 12.84 -31.97
CA ALA A 6 -0.09 12.05 -31.56
C ALA A 6 0.99 12.94 -30.92
N ILE A 7 1.27 14.11 -31.49
CA ILE A 7 2.26 15.08 -30.98
C ILE A 7 1.86 15.62 -29.60
N THR A 8 0.57 15.93 -29.40
CA THR A 8 0.06 16.43 -28.11
C THR A 8 0.09 15.37 -27.00
N GLN A 9 -0.17 14.10 -27.32
CA GLN A 9 -0.01 12.99 -26.38
C GLN A 9 1.46 12.70 -26.04
N TRP A 10 2.35 12.82 -27.02
CA TRP A 10 3.80 12.65 -26.84
C TRP A 10 4.39 13.77 -25.97
N LEU A 11 4.04 15.03 -26.21
CA LEU A 11 4.42 16.17 -25.37
C LEU A 11 3.89 16.05 -23.93
N ARG A 12 2.69 15.50 -23.71
CA ARG A 12 2.12 15.32 -22.36
C ARG A 12 2.88 14.26 -21.55
N THR A 13 3.28 13.16 -22.17
CA THR A 13 3.97 12.05 -21.51
C THR A 13 5.45 12.35 -21.27
N TRP A 14 6.13 12.97 -22.22
CA TRP A 14 7.52 13.42 -22.05
C TRP A 14 7.62 14.66 -21.18
N GLY A 15 6.64 15.57 -21.25
CA GLY A 15 6.58 16.78 -20.43
C GLY A 15 6.60 16.48 -18.93
N LEU A 16 5.88 15.45 -18.47
CA LEU A 16 5.91 15.04 -17.05
C LEU A 16 7.28 14.48 -16.61
N ARG A 17 7.97 13.74 -17.48
CA ARG A 17 9.31 13.19 -17.19
C ARG A 17 10.36 14.29 -17.13
N VAL A 18 10.34 15.20 -18.10
CA VAL A 18 11.23 16.37 -18.15
C VAL A 18 10.93 17.29 -16.98
N LEU A 19 9.66 17.54 -16.65
CA LEU A 19 9.26 18.30 -15.47
C LEU A 19 9.84 17.68 -14.20
N GLY A 20 9.69 16.36 -14.00
CA GLY A 20 10.26 15.66 -12.84
C GLY A 20 11.78 15.77 -12.76
N LEU A 21 12.49 15.62 -13.89
CA LEU A 21 13.95 15.80 -13.99
C LEU A 21 14.37 17.24 -13.67
N VAL A 22 13.67 18.23 -14.23
CA VAL A 22 13.93 19.66 -13.97
C VAL A 22 13.66 20.00 -12.52
N LEU A 23 12.58 19.47 -11.92
CA LEU A 23 12.25 19.68 -10.51
C LEU A 23 13.31 19.04 -9.61
N LEU A 24 13.77 17.83 -9.95
CA LEU A 24 14.86 17.14 -9.25
C LEU A 24 16.16 17.93 -9.34
N LEU A 25 16.55 18.40 -10.53
CA LEU A 25 17.75 19.21 -10.73
C LEU A 25 17.65 20.54 -9.97
N PHE A 26 16.49 21.19 -10.05
CA PHE A 26 16.22 22.43 -9.31
C PHE A 26 16.35 22.20 -7.80
N LEU A 27 15.83 21.10 -7.27
CA LEU A 27 15.98 20.74 -5.86
C LEU A 27 17.46 20.52 -5.51
N LEU A 28 18.17 19.72 -6.30
CA LEU A 28 19.59 19.40 -6.06
C LEU A 28 20.49 20.65 -6.10
N LEU A 29 20.18 21.61 -6.97
CA LEU A 29 20.90 22.88 -7.05
C LEU A 29 20.59 23.82 -5.88
N ARG A 30 19.40 23.68 -5.26
CA ARG A 30 19.01 24.47 -4.08
C ARG A 30 19.49 23.87 -2.76
N PHE A 31 19.69 22.55 -2.73
CA PHE A 31 20.14 21.83 -1.54
C PHE A 31 21.66 21.86 -1.43
N ASP A 32 22.18 22.24 -0.27
CA ASP A 32 23.59 22.07 0.04
C ASP A 32 23.88 20.59 0.34
N LEU A 33 24.36 19.88 -0.69
CA LEU A 33 24.72 18.47 -0.58
C LEU A 33 25.80 18.24 0.48
N GLY A 34 26.71 19.20 0.70
CA GLY A 34 27.75 19.12 1.71
C GLY A 34 27.15 19.09 3.12
N GLN A 35 26.22 20.00 3.41
CA GLN A 35 25.47 19.99 4.67
C GLN A 35 24.63 18.71 4.84
N MET A 36 24.01 18.21 3.76
CA MET A 36 23.26 16.96 3.81
C MET A 36 24.13 15.78 4.26
N PHE A 37 25.33 15.63 3.68
CA PHE A 37 26.26 14.57 4.08
C PHE A 37 26.79 14.75 5.50
N GLN A 38 27.04 15.98 5.96
CA GLN A 38 27.42 16.25 7.34
C GLN A 38 26.32 15.84 8.33
N VAL A 39 25.06 16.19 8.04
CA VAL A 39 23.92 15.81 8.87
C VAL A 39 23.75 14.28 8.90
N MET A 40 23.87 13.60 7.76
CA MET A 40 23.82 12.14 7.72
C MET A 40 24.98 11.49 8.51
N GLY A 41 26.18 12.08 8.47
CA GLY A 41 27.32 11.62 9.26
C GLY A 41 27.16 11.84 10.77
N SER A 42 26.34 12.80 11.18
CA SER A 42 26.02 13.05 12.59
C SER A 42 24.94 12.11 13.17
N ALA A 43 24.30 11.31 12.32
CA ALA A 43 23.24 10.41 12.75
C ALA A 43 23.78 9.31 13.67
N ASN A 44 23.05 9.01 14.75
CA ASN A 44 23.44 7.96 15.67
C ASN A 44 23.30 6.57 15.01
N PRO A 45 24.38 5.80 14.84
CA PRO A 45 24.34 4.50 14.16
C PRO A 45 23.47 3.48 14.88
N LEU A 46 23.37 3.56 16.22
CA LEU A 46 22.50 2.68 17.00
C LEU A 46 21.02 2.94 16.69
N LEU A 47 20.61 4.22 16.59
CA LEU A 47 19.23 4.57 16.24
C LEU A 47 18.89 4.15 14.80
N LEU A 48 19.84 4.29 13.87
CA LEU A 48 19.67 3.80 12.50
C LEU A 48 19.50 2.27 12.46
N PHE A 49 20.34 1.54 13.20
CA PHE A 49 20.24 0.09 13.29
C PHE A 49 18.91 -0.34 13.91
N CYS A 50 18.48 0.27 15.02
CA CYS A 50 17.18 0.00 15.64
C CYS A 50 16.02 0.27 14.66
N SER A 51 16.09 1.36 13.90
CA SER A 51 15.06 1.71 12.90
C SER A 51 14.98 0.66 11.79
N PHE A 52 16.12 0.17 11.33
CA PHE A 52 16.19 -0.91 10.34
C PHE A 52 15.66 -2.24 10.91
N MET A 53 16.02 -2.58 12.15
CA MET A 53 15.53 -3.78 12.83
C MET A 53 14.01 -3.76 13.02
N LEU A 54 13.40 -2.59 13.23
CA LEU A 54 11.95 -2.44 13.35
C LEU A 54 11.17 -2.76 12.07
N ILE A 55 11.83 -2.80 10.91
CA ILE A 55 11.20 -3.16 9.64
C ILE A 55 10.77 -4.64 9.64
N ILE A 56 11.56 -5.53 10.25
CA ILE A 56 11.28 -6.96 10.30
C ILE A 56 9.95 -7.27 11.00
N PRO A 57 9.74 -6.86 12.27
CA PRO A 57 8.47 -7.10 12.95
C PRO A 57 7.31 -6.38 12.26
N LEU A 58 7.54 -5.19 11.70
CA LEU A 58 6.52 -4.47 10.93
C LEU A 58 5.99 -5.30 9.74
N ILE A 59 6.90 -5.86 8.93
CA ILE A 59 6.52 -6.69 7.77
C ILE A 59 5.85 -7.99 8.24
N TYR A 60 6.36 -8.61 9.31
CA TYR A 60 5.76 -9.81 9.88
C TYR A 60 4.32 -9.57 10.34
N THR A 61 4.06 -8.52 11.12
CA THR A 61 2.71 -8.16 11.57
C THR A 61 1.78 -7.88 10.39
N LYS A 62 2.26 -7.19 9.35
CA LYS A 62 1.49 -6.96 8.13
C LYS A 62 1.17 -8.26 7.38
N THR A 63 2.09 -9.22 7.38
CA THR A 63 1.91 -10.54 6.76
C THR A 63 0.83 -11.33 7.50
N VAL A 64 0.93 -11.43 8.84
CA VAL A 64 -0.07 -12.13 9.67
C VAL A 64 -1.46 -11.50 9.51
N ARG A 65 -1.53 -10.17 9.49
CA ARG A 65 -2.79 -9.44 9.25
C ARG A 65 -3.40 -9.83 7.90
N TRP A 66 -2.60 -9.84 6.85
CA TRP A 66 -3.06 -10.22 5.51
C TRP A 66 -3.46 -11.70 5.42
N GLN A 67 -2.79 -12.59 6.14
CA GLN A 67 -3.23 -13.98 6.27
C GLN A 67 -4.60 -14.10 6.95
N GLY A 68 -4.88 -13.28 7.97
CA GLY A 68 -6.23 -13.21 8.57
C GLY A 68 -7.30 -12.83 7.55
N ILE A 69 -6.99 -11.89 6.65
CA ILE A 69 -7.85 -11.51 5.52
C ILE A 69 -8.06 -12.69 4.56
N LEU A 70 -7.01 -13.46 4.24
CA LEU A 70 -7.11 -14.64 3.38
C LEU A 70 -7.94 -15.76 4.03
N GLN A 71 -7.74 -16.00 5.33
CA GLN A 71 -8.51 -16.99 6.09
C GLN A 71 -10.00 -16.65 6.14
N ALA A 72 -10.36 -15.37 6.23
CA ALA A 72 -11.75 -14.92 6.14
C ALA A 72 -12.40 -15.23 4.78
N GLN A 73 -11.60 -15.41 3.72
CA GLN A 73 -12.05 -15.86 2.40
C GLN A 73 -11.97 -17.39 2.23
N SER A 74 -11.70 -18.13 3.31
CA SER A 74 -11.41 -19.57 3.29
C SER A 74 -10.16 -19.96 2.50
N ILE A 75 -9.23 -19.02 2.30
CA ILE A 75 -7.95 -19.23 1.61
C ILE A 75 -6.87 -19.50 2.65
N HIS A 76 -6.30 -20.71 2.62
CA HIS A 76 -5.22 -21.10 3.51
C HIS A 76 -3.88 -20.86 2.84
N PHE A 77 -3.14 -19.85 3.30
CA PHE A 77 -1.81 -19.53 2.80
C PHE A 77 -0.80 -19.52 3.94
N ALA A 78 0.23 -20.37 3.85
CA ALA A 78 1.21 -20.56 4.91
C ALA A 78 2.07 -19.31 5.14
N THR A 79 2.62 -19.14 6.34
CA THR A 79 3.29 -17.89 6.76
C THR A 79 4.57 -17.61 6.01
N THR A 80 5.40 -18.63 5.76
CA THR A 80 6.65 -18.47 5.01
C THR A 80 6.42 -18.01 3.56
N PRO A 81 5.58 -18.68 2.74
CA PRO A 81 5.28 -18.19 1.39
C PRO A 81 4.53 -16.85 1.41
N ALA A 82 3.67 -16.60 2.40
CA ALA A 82 3.04 -15.29 2.57
C ALA A 82 4.06 -14.17 2.80
N LEU A 83 5.07 -14.42 3.63
CA LEU A 83 6.14 -13.47 3.93
C LEU A 83 7.00 -13.21 2.68
N LEU A 84 7.36 -14.27 1.94
CA LEU A 84 8.11 -14.15 0.69
C LEU A 84 7.33 -13.38 -0.38
N ALA A 85 6.04 -13.68 -0.56
CA ALA A 85 5.16 -12.95 -1.46
C ALA A 85 5.06 -11.47 -1.04
N TYR A 86 5.02 -11.18 0.26
CA TYR A 86 5.02 -9.82 0.78
C TYR A 86 6.31 -9.07 0.43
N PHE A 87 7.49 -9.67 0.67
CA PHE A 87 8.78 -9.08 0.30
C PHE A 87 8.92 -8.85 -1.21
N GLY A 88 8.51 -9.82 -2.04
CA GLY A 88 8.51 -9.66 -3.49
C GLY A 88 7.62 -8.51 -3.96
N SER A 89 6.42 -8.40 -3.35
CA SER A 89 5.50 -7.31 -3.64
C SER A 89 6.00 -5.93 -3.16
N LEU A 90 6.73 -5.87 -2.04
CA LEU A 90 7.38 -4.65 -1.56
C LEU A 90 8.50 -4.19 -2.49
N PHE A 91 9.33 -5.12 -2.95
CA PHE A 91 10.41 -4.83 -3.90
C PHE A 91 9.87 -4.19 -5.18
N ILE A 92 8.86 -4.79 -5.80
CA ILE A 92 8.23 -4.24 -6.99
C ILE A 92 7.48 -2.94 -6.63
N GLY A 93 6.87 -2.88 -5.45
CA GLY A 93 6.22 -1.69 -4.91
C GLY A 93 7.13 -0.47 -4.86
N PHE A 94 8.42 -0.64 -4.55
CA PHE A 94 9.39 0.45 -4.56
C PHE A 94 9.77 0.93 -5.96
N LEU A 95 9.70 0.06 -6.96
CA LEU A 95 9.98 0.39 -8.35
C LEU A 95 8.77 1.04 -9.04
N THR A 96 7.56 0.67 -8.63
CA THR A 96 6.32 1.17 -9.25
C THR A 96 5.86 2.51 -8.66
N PRO A 97 5.39 3.46 -9.48
CA PRO A 97 4.76 4.68 -8.98
C PRO A 97 3.50 4.34 -8.19
N GLY A 98 3.28 5.02 -7.06
CA GLY A 98 2.10 4.81 -6.22
C GLY A 98 2.03 3.44 -5.53
N ARG A 99 3.14 2.68 -5.48
CA ARG A 99 3.21 1.34 -4.85
C ARG A 99 2.26 0.29 -5.45
N LEU A 100 1.94 0.40 -6.73
CA LEU A 100 1.10 -0.58 -7.43
C LEU A 100 1.68 -2.01 -7.42
N GLY A 101 3.00 -2.15 -7.27
CA GLY A 101 3.67 -3.45 -7.13
C GLY A 101 3.24 -4.27 -5.91
N GLU A 102 2.61 -3.65 -4.90
CA GLU A 102 2.09 -4.38 -3.75
C GLU A 102 0.96 -5.35 -4.11
N PHE A 103 0.32 -5.18 -5.28
CA PHE A 103 -0.69 -6.13 -5.79
C PHE A 103 -0.07 -7.43 -6.32
N VAL A 104 1.25 -7.51 -6.52
CA VAL A 104 1.91 -8.71 -7.04
C VAL A 104 1.77 -9.91 -6.09
N LYS A 105 1.60 -9.70 -4.78
CA LYS A 105 1.31 -10.80 -3.84
C LYS A 105 -0.03 -11.49 -4.11
N ALA A 106 -0.98 -10.82 -4.77
CA ALA A 106 -2.23 -11.45 -5.22
C ALA A 106 -1.98 -12.51 -6.31
N VAL A 107 -1.00 -12.29 -7.19
CA VAL A 107 -0.62 -13.25 -8.23
C VAL A 107 -0.06 -14.52 -7.60
N HIS A 108 0.83 -14.38 -6.61
CA HIS A 108 1.39 -15.49 -5.85
C HIS A 108 0.29 -16.32 -5.19
N VAL A 109 -0.66 -15.68 -4.49
CA VAL A 109 -1.80 -16.39 -3.87
C VAL A 109 -2.69 -17.08 -4.89
N SER A 110 -2.98 -16.43 -6.02
CA SER A 110 -3.82 -17.02 -7.07
C SER A 110 -3.17 -18.28 -7.66
N GLN A 111 -1.86 -18.27 -7.85
CA GLN A 111 -1.09 -19.40 -8.39
C GLN A 111 -0.88 -20.51 -7.35
N ASP A 112 -0.44 -20.16 -6.14
CA ASP A 112 -0.10 -21.14 -5.10
C ASP A 112 -1.34 -21.80 -4.49
N CYS A 113 -2.42 -21.04 -4.31
CA CYS A 113 -3.67 -21.55 -3.72
C CYS A 113 -4.72 -21.95 -4.77
N GLN A 114 -4.44 -21.81 -6.07
CA GLN A 114 -5.36 -22.15 -7.17
C GLN A 114 -6.75 -21.47 -7.03
N VAL A 115 -6.74 -20.21 -6.58
CA VAL A 115 -7.97 -19.40 -6.40
C VAL A 115 -8.14 -18.39 -7.54
N PRO A 116 -9.39 -18.01 -7.89
CA PRO A 116 -9.60 -17.00 -8.92
C PRO A 116 -8.89 -15.69 -8.55
N SER A 117 -8.21 -15.06 -9.50
CA SER A 117 -7.39 -13.87 -9.25
C SER A 117 -8.18 -12.70 -8.65
N ALA A 118 -9.49 -12.65 -8.87
CA ALA A 118 -10.39 -11.69 -8.24
C ALA A 118 -10.43 -11.81 -6.69
N HIS A 119 -10.40 -13.03 -6.14
CA HIS A 119 -10.36 -13.26 -4.69
C HIS A 119 -9.00 -12.86 -4.10
N ALA A 120 -7.92 -13.27 -4.77
CA ALA A 120 -6.58 -12.87 -4.34
C ALA A 120 -6.40 -11.34 -4.40
N PHE A 121 -6.90 -10.68 -5.46
CA PHE A 121 -6.86 -9.23 -5.61
C PHE A 121 -7.68 -8.51 -4.52
N SER A 122 -8.90 -8.98 -4.24
CA SER A 122 -9.75 -8.39 -3.21
C SER A 122 -9.10 -8.47 -1.82
N SER A 123 -8.33 -9.53 -1.54
CA SER A 123 -7.56 -9.66 -0.30
C SER A 123 -6.52 -8.53 -0.15
N VAL A 124 -5.81 -8.20 -1.23
CA VAL A 124 -4.79 -7.15 -1.22
C VAL A 124 -5.42 -5.76 -1.22
N LEU A 125 -6.54 -5.58 -1.92
CA LEU A 125 -7.28 -4.33 -1.89
C LEU A 125 -7.80 -4.03 -0.47
N ALA A 126 -8.39 -5.02 0.20
CA ALA A 126 -8.82 -4.89 1.60
C ALA A 126 -7.63 -4.55 2.51
N ASP A 127 -6.48 -5.18 2.27
CA ASP A 127 -5.23 -4.92 3.00
C ASP A 127 -4.75 -3.46 2.84
N ARG A 128 -4.89 -2.86 1.65
CA ARG A 128 -4.54 -1.47 1.35
C ARG A 128 -5.55 -0.46 1.88
N LEU A 129 -6.85 -0.75 1.76
CA LEU A 129 -7.90 0.10 2.31
C LEU A 129 -7.80 0.18 3.83
N PHE A 130 -7.43 -0.92 4.47
CA PHE A 130 -7.15 -0.93 5.91
C PHE A 130 -5.95 -0.03 6.26
N ASP A 131 -4.84 -0.12 5.53
CA ASP A 131 -3.68 0.76 5.74
C ASP A 131 -4.04 2.25 5.54
N LEU A 132 -4.86 2.57 4.52
CA LEU A 132 -5.33 3.93 4.27
C LEU A 132 -6.29 4.42 5.37
N TYR A 133 -7.22 3.58 5.81
CA TYR A 133 -8.13 3.88 6.90
C TYR A 133 -7.37 4.21 8.19
N LEU A 134 -6.39 3.37 8.55
CA LEU A 134 -5.55 3.62 9.72
C LEU A 134 -4.73 4.90 9.57
N LEU A 135 -4.18 5.17 8.38
CA LEU A 135 -3.43 6.40 8.13
C LEU A 135 -4.30 7.65 8.33
N LEU A 136 -5.52 7.65 7.77
CA LEU A 136 -6.45 8.78 7.92
C LEU A 136 -6.89 8.97 9.37
N LEU A 137 -7.16 7.87 10.08
CA LEU A 137 -7.58 7.92 11.48
C LEU A 137 -6.45 8.41 12.39
N VAL A 138 -5.26 7.81 12.32
CA VAL A 138 -4.12 8.21 13.15
C VAL A 138 -3.67 9.62 12.80
N GLY A 139 -3.63 9.96 11.51
CA GLY A 139 -3.28 11.31 11.04
C GLY A 139 -4.26 12.37 11.54
N SER A 140 -5.56 12.12 11.44
CA SER A 140 -6.58 13.05 11.95
C SER A 140 -6.55 13.17 13.48
N ALA A 141 -6.39 12.06 14.20
CA ALA A 141 -6.23 12.07 15.65
C ALA A 141 -5.01 12.85 16.11
N ALA A 142 -3.86 12.67 15.44
CA ALA A 142 -2.64 13.42 15.72
C ALA A 142 -2.85 14.92 15.49
N LEU A 143 -3.47 15.31 14.37
CA LEU A 143 -3.78 16.72 14.08
C LEU A 143 -4.70 17.34 15.14
N LEU A 144 -5.75 16.63 15.58
CA LEU A 144 -6.65 17.09 16.64
C LEU A 144 -5.95 17.18 18.01
N SER A 145 -5.01 16.28 18.30
CA SER A 145 -4.23 16.32 19.54
C SER A 145 -3.34 17.55 19.62
N LEU A 146 -2.79 18.00 18.49
CA LEU A 146 -1.95 19.19 18.41
C LEU A 146 -2.75 20.48 18.58
N THR A 147 -4.02 20.51 18.17
CA THR A 147 -4.86 21.71 18.21
C THR A 147 -5.61 21.89 19.54
N LEU A 148 -5.90 20.83 20.28
CA LEU A 148 -6.84 20.87 21.43
C LEU A 148 -6.20 20.86 22.83
N GLY A 149 -4.87 20.87 22.96
CA GLY A 149 -4.19 20.93 24.26
C GLY A 149 -4.54 19.74 25.18
N GLY A 150 -4.53 19.92 26.52
CA GLY A 150 -4.65 18.84 27.54
C GLY A 150 -5.87 17.89 27.45
N THR A 151 -6.85 18.17 26.61
CA THR A 151 -7.88 17.19 26.19
C THR A 151 -7.33 16.08 25.27
N ALA A 152 -6.05 16.16 24.90
CA ALA A 152 -5.31 15.20 24.09
C ALA A 152 -5.41 13.76 24.61
N PHE A 153 -5.46 13.53 25.92
CA PHE A 153 -5.64 12.17 26.46
C PHE A 153 -7.01 11.58 26.14
N VAL A 154 -8.07 12.40 26.12
CA VAL A 154 -9.41 11.97 25.73
C VAL A 154 -9.50 11.76 24.23
N ALA A 155 -8.88 12.63 23.43
CA ALA A 155 -8.77 12.45 21.97
C ALA A 155 -7.92 11.22 21.59
N LEU A 156 -6.85 10.94 22.33
CA LEU A 156 -6.03 9.73 22.20
C LEU A 156 -6.81 8.47 22.62
N GLY A 157 -7.57 8.54 23.72
CA GLY A 157 -8.45 7.45 24.14
C GLY A 157 -9.56 7.16 23.12
N LEU A 158 -10.23 8.21 22.61
CA LEU A 158 -11.25 8.07 21.57
C LEU A 158 -10.67 7.55 20.26
N SER A 159 -9.49 8.01 19.86
CA SER A 159 -8.83 7.50 18.66
C SER A 159 -8.38 6.04 18.82
N LEU A 160 -7.92 5.60 19.99
CA LEU A 160 -7.66 4.19 20.34
C LEU A 160 -8.93 3.32 20.28
N VAL A 161 -10.06 3.82 20.78
CA VAL A 161 -11.36 3.12 20.71
C VAL A 161 -11.88 3.06 19.27
N LEU A 162 -11.77 4.16 18.52
CA LEU A 162 -12.10 4.23 17.09
C LEU A 162 -11.14 3.39 16.23
N LEU A 163 -9.94 3.06 16.73
CA LEU A 163 -8.97 2.18 16.10
C LEU A 163 -9.31 0.71 16.31
N THR A 164 -9.61 0.33 17.56
CA THR A 164 -9.76 -1.06 17.97
C THR A 164 -11.12 -1.64 17.57
N LEU A 165 -12.20 -0.85 17.62
CA LEU A 165 -13.54 -1.31 17.27
C LEU A 165 -13.69 -1.72 15.80
N PRO A 166 -13.42 -0.85 14.80
CA PRO A 166 -13.53 -1.23 13.40
C PRO A 166 -12.45 -2.23 13.00
N MET A 167 -11.26 -2.23 13.63
CA MET A 167 -10.27 -3.28 13.42
C MET A 167 -10.79 -4.64 13.91
N ALA A 168 -11.38 -4.72 15.11
CA ALA A 168 -12.01 -5.94 15.62
C ALA A 168 -13.22 -6.38 14.78
N ILE A 169 -14.02 -5.43 14.30
CA ILE A 169 -15.16 -5.69 13.41
C ILE A 169 -14.67 -6.18 12.04
N PHE A 170 -13.59 -5.62 11.48
CA PHE A 170 -13.08 -6.02 10.16
C PHE A 170 -12.30 -7.34 10.20
N LEU A 171 -11.65 -7.64 11.33
CA LEU A 171 -11.09 -8.97 11.64
C LEU A 171 -12.18 -10.00 11.95
N HIS A 172 -13.41 -9.57 12.24
CA HIS A 172 -14.53 -10.48 12.44
C HIS A 172 -14.99 -11.05 11.08
N PRO A 173 -15.05 -12.40 10.94
CA PRO A 173 -15.26 -13.07 9.66
C PRO A 173 -16.55 -12.65 8.92
N VAL A 174 -17.56 -12.18 9.65
CA VAL A 174 -18.86 -11.76 9.10
C VAL A 174 -18.79 -10.44 8.31
N SER A 175 -18.02 -9.47 8.80
CA SER A 175 -17.91 -8.14 8.16
C SER A 175 -17.08 -8.21 6.88
N PHE A 176 -16.07 -9.08 6.90
CA PHE A 176 -15.24 -9.37 5.75
C PHE A 176 -16.04 -10.05 4.63
N ALA A 177 -16.92 -11.00 4.96
CA ALA A 177 -17.82 -11.64 4.01
C ALA A 177 -18.76 -10.63 3.30
N TRP A 178 -19.22 -9.59 4.02
CA TRP A 178 -20.06 -8.55 3.46
C TRP A 178 -19.31 -7.65 2.46
N CYS A 179 -18.08 -7.24 2.80
CA CYS A 179 -17.18 -6.55 1.87
C CYS A 179 -16.83 -7.42 0.65
N GLN A 180 -16.65 -8.73 0.85
CA GLN A 180 -16.37 -9.67 -0.24
C GLN A 180 -17.55 -9.79 -1.21
N GLN A 181 -18.79 -9.79 -0.73
CA GLN A 181 -19.98 -9.80 -1.62
C GLN A 181 -20.07 -8.53 -2.48
N ILE A 182 -19.71 -7.37 -1.93
CA ILE A 182 -19.63 -6.11 -2.69
C ILE A 182 -18.47 -6.17 -3.70
N GLY A 183 -17.32 -6.72 -3.28
CA GLY A 183 -16.17 -6.96 -4.14
C GLY A 183 -16.45 -7.93 -5.29
N LEU A 184 -17.26 -8.97 -5.09
CA LEU A 184 -17.69 -9.91 -6.12
C LEU A 184 -18.64 -9.27 -7.15
N ARG A 185 -19.52 -8.36 -6.71
CA ARG A 185 -20.34 -7.55 -7.63
C ARG A 185 -19.49 -6.63 -8.51
N LEU A 186 -18.40 -6.09 -7.96
CA LEU A 186 -17.39 -5.33 -8.73
C LEU A 186 -16.43 -6.24 -9.50
N GLY A 187 -16.26 -7.50 -9.10
CA GLY A 187 -15.44 -8.52 -9.76
C GLY A 187 -15.88 -8.83 -11.19
N HIS A 188 -17.15 -8.57 -11.55
CA HIS A 188 -17.59 -8.62 -12.94
C HIS A 188 -16.87 -7.57 -13.82
N LEU A 189 -16.48 -6.42 -13.26
CA LEU A 189 -15.65 -5.42 -13.94
C LEU A 189 -14.18 -5.84 -13.99
N GLY A 190 -13.67 -6.44 -12.90
CA GLY A 190 -12.30 -6.99 -12.85
C GLY A 190 -12.07 -8.14 -13.83
N GLY A 191 -13.04 -9.04 -13.97
CA GLY A 191 -13.00 -10.13 -14.95
C GLY A 191 -12.89 -9.62 -16.39
N LYS A 192 -13.51 -8.48 -16.71
CA LYS A 192 -13.36 -7.82 -18.03
C LYS A 192 -12.00 -7.13 -18.23
N LEU A 193 -11.34 -6.73 -17.15
CA LEU A 193 -10.01 -6.07 -17.19
C LEU A 193 -8.86 -7.07 -17.35
N PHE A 194 -9.01 -8.28 -16.80
CA PHE A 194 -7.98 -9.34 -16.79
C PHE A 194 -8.30 -10.57 -17.67
N ALA A 195 -9.38 -10.55 -18.45
CA ALA A 195 -9.67 -11.60 -19.43
C ALA A 195 -8.57 -11.65 -20.52
N ALA A 196 -8.52 -12.72 -21.32
CA ALA A 196 -7.51 -12.91 -22.36
C ALA A 196 -7.52 -11.81 -23.45
N ASP A 197 -8.62 -11.07 -23.54
CA ASP A 197 -8.87 -9.86 -24.35
C ASP A 197 -8.70 -8.55 -23.54
N GLY A 198 -8.24 -8.63 -22.30
CA GLY A 198 -8.07 -7.53 -21.37
C GLY A 198 -6.78 -6.72 -21.60
N TRP A 199 -6.85 -5.42 -21.31
CA TRP A 199 -5.85 -4.41 -21.65
C TRP A 199 -4.43 -4.64 -21.09
N LEU A 200 -4.26 -5.53 -20.10
CA LEU A 200 -2.98 -5.79 -19.43
C LEU A 200 -2.20 -6.98 -20.01
N VAL A 201 -2.84 -7.84 -20.80
CA VAL A 201 -2.16 -8.99 -21.45
C VAL A 201 -1.58 -8.59 -22.82
N GLN A 202 -2.00 -7.44 -23.36
CA GLN A 202 -1.53 -6.90 -24.65
C GLN A 202 -0.43 -5.83 -24.53
N MET A 203 0.11 -5.60 -23.33
CA MET A 203 1.31 -4.76 -23.12
C MET A 203 2.55 -5.63 -22.90
#